data_AF-A0A315XD51-F1
#
_entry.id   AF-A0A315XD51-F1
#
_cell.length_a   1.000
_cell.length_b   1.000
_cell.length_c   1.000
_cell.angle_alpha   90.00
_cell.angle_beta   90.00
_cell.angle_gamma   90.00
#
_symmetry.space_group_name_H-M   'P 1'
#
loop_
_entity.id
_entity.type
_entity.pdbx_description
1 polymer ?
#
loop_
_entity_poly.entity_id
_entity_poly.type
_entity_poly.pdbx_seq_one_letter_code
_entity_poly.pdbx_strand_id
1 'polypeptide(L)'
;MTLETQENLEALLNENSSSGNIHLSDLKSEAGAATLENVLSEISKLERIRALSLPSDLFSDFSRKRILWCKQRIAVEDLSEIRRHPAAVRYTLLSAFCYQREQEITDTLIELLITLIHKIGARAKRIVEKYC
;
A
#
# COMPACT_ATOMS: atom_id res chain seq x y z
N MET A 1 12.78 -10.79 -13.19
CA MET A 1 12.30 -9.42 -12.87
C MET A 1 12.79 -8.50 -13.97
N THR A 2 11.90 -7.68 -14.56
CA THR A 2 12.25 -6.79 -15.67
C THR A 2 13.00 -5.55 -15.17
N LEU A 3 13.73 -4.88 -16.08
CA LEU A 3 14.42 -3.62 -15.78
C LEU A 3 13.43 -2.51 -15.39
N GLU A 4 12.29 -2.45 -16.08
CA GLU A 4 11.20 -1.51 -15.79
C GLU A 4 10.65 -1.68 -14.36
N THR A 5 10.45 -2.91 -13.89
CA THR A 5 10.04 -3.14 -12.50
C THR A 5 11.10 -2.66 -11.51
N GLN A 6 12.39 -2.83 -11.81
CA GLN A 6 13.47 -2.33 -10.95
C GLN A 6 13.47 -0.80 -10.87
N GLU A 7 13.35 -0.12 -12.01
CA GLU A 7 13.27 1.35 -12.06
C GLU A 7 12.05 1.88 -11.30
N ASN A 8 10.89 1.22 -11.46
CA ASN A 8 9.68 1.56 -10.73
C ASN A 8 9.80 1.36 -9.21
N LEU A 9 10.53 0.33 -8.77
CA LEU A 9 10.85 0.10 -7.36
C LEU A 9 11.84 1.14 -6.82
N GLU A 10 12.86 1.51 -7.59
CA GLU A 10 13.78 2.60 -7.22
C GLU A 10 13.07 3.94 -7.10
N ALA A 11 12.10 4.22 -7.99
CA ALA A 11 11.32 5.45 -7.94
C ALA A 11 10.55 5.62 -6.62
N LEU A 12 10.17 4.53 -5.93
CA LEU A 12 9.56 4.62 -4.59
C LEU A 12 10.51 5.21 -3.54
N LEU A 13 11.82 5.06 -3.74
CA LEU A 13 12.82 5.59 -2.81
C LEU A 13 13.14 7.06 -3.08
N ASN A 14 12.74 7.64 -4.21
CA ASN A 14 13.12 8.99 -4.61
C ASN A 14 12.07 10.03 -4.23
N GLU A 15 12.16 10.57 -3.01
CA GLU A 15 11.24 11.60 -2.50
C GLU A 15 11.44 13.01 -3.10
N ASN A 16 12.45 13.19 -3.97
CA ASN A 16 12.82 14.50 -4.52
C ASN A 16 12.05 14.91 -5.79
N SER A 17 11.11 14.10 -6.27
CA SER A 17 10.40 14.32 -7.54
C SER A 17 8.94 14.73 -7.29
N SER A 18 8.66 16.03 -7.48
CA SER A 18 7.37 16.72 -7.65
C SER A 18 6.09 16.14 -7.01
N SER A 19 5.38 17.00 -6.29
CA SER A 19 4.04 16.82 -5.73
C SER A 19 3.10 15.97 -6.58
N GLY A 20 2.65 14.83 -6.04
CA GLY A 20 1.66 13.95 -6.67
C GLY A 20 2.07 12.49 -6.83
N ASN A 21 3.35 12.15 -6.61
CA ASN A 21 3.81 10.77 -6.62
C ASN A 21 3.75 10.14 -5.23
N ILE A 22 3.28 8.90 -5.18
CA ILE A 22 3.28 8.07 -3.96
C ILE A 22 4.66 7.44 -3.80
N HIS A 23 5.29 7.73 -2.66
CA HIS A 23 6.62 7.24 -2.27
C HIS A 23 6.51 6.10 -1.26
N LEU A 24 7.67 5.50 -0.91
CA LEU A 24 7.71 4.41 0.06
C LEU A 24 7.15 4.82 1.43
N SER A 25 7.39 6.06 1.87
CA SER A 25 6.88 6.61 3.12
C SER A 25 5.34 6.65 3.14
N ASP A 26 4.71 7.03 2.03
CA ASP A 26 3.26 6.99 1.88
C ASP A 26 2.72 5.55 1.94
N LEU A 27 3.39 4.59 1.29
CA LEU A 27 3.01 3.17 1.32
C LEU A 27 3.20 2.51 2.69
N LYS A 28 4.10 3.04 3.53
CA LYS A 28 4.28 2.60 4.92
C LYS A 28 3.14 3.09 5.82
N SER A 29 2.58 4.26 5.52
CA SER A 29 1.52 4.87 6.33
C SER A 29 0.24 4.05 6.34
N GLU A 30 -0.42 4.00 7.50
CA GLU A 30 -1.73 3.38 7.65
C GLU A 30 -2.85 4.32 7.17
N ALA A 31 -4.01 3.75 6.86
CA ALA A 31 -5.18 4.52 6.49
C ALA A 31 -5.73 5.32 7.68
N GLY A 32 -6.25 6.51 7.41
CA GLY A 32 -6.99 7.31 8.39
C GLY A 32 -8.43 6.83 8.60
N ALA A 33 -9.24 7.65 9.28
CA ALA A 33 -10.65 7.37 9.53
C ALA A 33 -11.46 7.10 8.24
N ALA A 34 -12.57 6.37 8.33
CA ALA A 34 -13.48 6.11 7.22
C ALA A 34 -14.16 7.41 6.71
N THR A 35 -13.47 8.08 5.80
CA THR A 35 -13.85 9.28 5.03
C THR A 35 -13.59 8.99 3.55
N LEU A 36 -14.25 9.75 2.65
CA LEU A 36 -14.02 9.61 1.21
C LEU A 36 -12.56 9.91 0.83
N GLU A 37 -11.95 10.91 1.48
CA GLU A 37 -10.56 11.30 1.24
C GLU A 37 -9.58 10.16 1.53
N ASN A 38 -9.73 9.47 2.67
CA ASN A 38 -8.85 8.36 3.02
C ASN A 38 -9.08 7.14 2.11
N VAL A 39 -10.31 6.89 1.65
CA VAL A 39 -10.57 5.86 0.63
C VAL A 39 -9.84 6.18 -0.67
N LEU A 40 -9.93 7.41 -1.16
CA LEU A 40 -9.23 7.83 -2.37
C LEU A 40 -7.70 7.75 -2.21
N SER A 41 -7.18 8.12 -1.03
CA SER A 41 -5.76 7.96 -0.71
C SER A 41 -5.30 6.50 -0.78
N GLU A 42 -6.05 5.58 -0.17
CA GLU A 42 -5.73 4.15 -0.21
C GLU A 42 -5.85 3.56 -1.63
N ILE A 43 -6.82 4.02 -2.44
CA ILE A 43 -6.91 3.62 -3.86
C ILE A 43 -5.65 4.05 -4.61
N SER A 44 -5.21 5.30 -4.46
CA SER A 44 -3.99 5.78 -5.11
C SER A 44 -2.76 4.95 -4.70
N LYS A 45 -2.63 4.58 -3.42
CA LYS A 45 -1.56 3.69 -2.94
C LYS A 45 -1.61 2.32 -3.62
N LEU A 46 -2.82 1.75 -3.75
CA LEU A 46 -3.03 0.47 -4.40
C LEU A 46 -2.68 0.51 -5.90
N GLU A 47 -3.12 1.56 -6.60
CA GLU A 47 -2.77 1.80 -8.01
C GLU A 47 -1.26 1.94 -8.19
N ARG A 48 -0.59 2.65 -7.28
CA ARG A 48 0.88 2.79 -7.31
C ARG A 48 1.58 1.45 -7.20
N ILE A 49 1.13 0.56 -6.30
CA ILE A 49 1.71 -0.77 -6.13
C ILE A 49 1.43 -1.65 -7.36
N ARG A 50 0.21 -1.62 -7.89
CA ARG A 50 -0.16 -2.40 -9.09
C ARG A 50 0.64 -1.98 -10.33
N ALA A 51 0.95 -0.69 -10.45
CA ALA A 51 1.78 -0.17 -11.53
C ALA A 51 3.22 -0.74 -11.53
N LEU A 52 3.69 -1.30 -10.41
CA LEU A 52 4.98 -2.01 -10.37
C LEU A 52 5.00 -3.28 -11.23
N SER A 53 3.81 -3.79 -11.59
CA SER A 53 3.62 -4.99 -12.42
C SER A 53 4.39 -6.20 -11.89
N LEU A 54 4.36 -6.39 -10.56
CA LEU A 54 4.96 -7.55 -9.92
C LEU A 54 4.21 -8.82 -10.36
N PRO A 55 4.91 -9.91 -10.75
CA PRO A 55 4.26 -11.18 -11.05
C PRO A 55 3.43 -11.67 -9.87
N SER A 56 2.20 -12.11 -10.11
CA SER A 56 1.28 -12.56 -9.04
C SER A 56 1.78 -13.82 -8.32
N ASP A 57 2.61 -14.61 -9.00
CA ASP A 57 3.23 -15.83 -8.51
C ASP A 57 4.67 -15.62 -7.98
N LEU A 58 5.17 -14.38 -7.94
CA LEU A 58 6.55 -14.04 -7.55
C LEU A 58 6.95 -14.63 -6.18
N PHE A 59 5.98 -14.74 -5.27
CA PHE A 59 6.19 -15.26 -3.91
C PHE A 59 5.44 -16.56 -3.63
N SER A 60 4.97 -17.28 -4.65
CA SER A 60 4.18 -18.52 -4.50
C SER A 60 4.93 -19.62 -3.75
N ASP A 61 6.23 -19.76 -3.99
CA ASP A 61 7.11 -20.76 -3.34
C ASP A 61 7.68 -20.29 -1.98
N PHE A 62 7.30 -19.11 -1.51
CA PHE A 62 7.88 -18.49 -0.32
C PHE A 62 6.93 -18.60 0.87
N SER A 63 7.44 -19.07 2.01
CA SER A 63 6.67 -19.07 3.25
C SER A 63 6.23 -17.64 3.61
N ARG A 64 4.97 -17.46 4.02
CA ARG A 64 4.43 -16.18 4.51
C ARG A 64 5.33 -15.53 5.56
N LYS A 65 5.93 -16.32 6.46
CA LYS A 65 6.86 -15.84 7.49
C LYS A 65 8.04 -15.04 6.92
N ARG A 66 8.61 -15.47 5.79
CA ARG A 66 9.73 -14.78 5.13
C ARG A 66 9.30 -13.48 4.47
N ILE A 67 8.13 -13.47 3.83
CA ILE A 67 7.56 -12.27 3.21
C ILE A 67 7.32 -11.20 4.29
N LEU A 68 6.69 -11.60 5.41
CA LEU A 68 6.46 -10.70 6.55
C LEU A 68 7.75 -10.20 7.17
N TRP A 69 8.79 -11.03 7.26
CA TRP A 69 10.09 -10.59 7.73
C TRP A 69 10.69 -9.51 6.82
N CYS A 70 10.62 -9.68 5.50
CA CYS A 70 11.07 -8.66 4.54
C CYS A 70 10.27 -7.35 4.71
N LYS A 71 8.94 -7.43 4.84
CA LYS A 71 8.08 -6.27 5.09
C LYS A 71 8.48 -5.54 6.38
N GLN A 72 8.64 -6.27 7.48
CA GLN A 72 9.03 -5.69 8.77
C GLN A 72 10.36 -4.95 8.68
N ARG A 73 11.31 -5.52 7.93
CA ARG A 73 12.60 -4.89 7.69
C ARG A 73 12.46 -3.56 6.94
N ILE A 74 11.70 -3.53 5.84
CA ILE A 74 11.40 -2.28 5.13
C ILE A 74 10.67 -1.28 6.03
N ALA A 75 9.73 -1.73 6.88
CA ALA A 75 8.96 -0.84 7.73
C ALA A 75 9.84 0.00 8.68
N VAL A 76 10.91 -0.58 9.22
CA VAL A 76 11.78 0.08 10.21
C VAL A 76 13.02 0.75 9.63
N GLU A 77 13.49 0.34 8.44
CA GLU A 77 14.66 0.95 7.81
C GLU A 77 14.32 2.30 7.14
N ASP A 78 15.20 3.28 7.30
CA ASP A 78 15.18 4.53 6.55
C ASP A 78 15.65 4.35 5.10
N LEU A 79 15.30 5.29 4.22
CA LEU A 79 15.64 5.23 2.79
C LEU A 79 17.15 5.07 2.53
N SER A 80 18.01 5.69 3.35
CA SER A 80 19.47 5.56 3.23
C SER A 80 19.93 4.12 3.46
N GLU A 81 19.40 3.45 4.48
CA GLU A 81 19.76 2.06 4.78
C GLU A 81 19.23 1.11 3.71
N ILE A 82 18.00 1.33 3.25
CA ILE A 82 17.42 0.54 2.15
C ILE A 82 18.29 0.66 0.89
N ARG A 83 18.74 1.87 0.55
CA ARG A 83 19.61 2.13 -0.61
C ARG A 83 21.00 1.50 -0.47
N ARG A 84 21.52 1.29 0.74
CA ARG A 84 22.84 0.67 0.96
C ARG A 84 22.88 -0.83 0.68
N HIS A 85 21.73 -1.50 0.67
CA HIS A 85 21.69 -2.92 0.34
C HIS A 85 22.17 -3.19 -1.09
N PRO A 86 22.82 -4.34 -1.34
CA PRO A 86 23.05 -4.82 -2.70
C PRO A 86 21.73 -4.87 -3.48
N ALA A 87 21.78 -4.55 -4.79
CA ALA A 87 20.57 -4.42 -5.62
C ALA A 87 19.62 -5.62 -5.51
N ALA A 88 20.14 -6.86 -5.55
CA ALA A 88 19.33 -8.07 -5.40
C ALA A 88 18.57 -8.13 -4.07
N VAL A 89 19.22 -7.74 -2.97
CA VAL A 89 18.61 -7.71 -1.63
C VAL A 89 17.57 -6.59 -1.56
N ARG A 90 17.93 -5.38 -2.01
CA ARG A 90 17.05 -4.21 -2.03
C ARG A 90 15.75 -4.50 -2.75
N TYR A 91 15.82 -5.02 -3.98
CA TYR A 91 14.62 -5.34 -4.76
C TYR A 91 13.82 -6.47 -4.15
N THR A 92 14.46 -7.50 -3.60
CA THR A 92 13.73 -8.58 -2.91
C THR A 92 12.93 -8.04 -1.73
N LEU A 93 13.52 -7.15 -0.93
CA LEU A 93 12.85 -6.54 0.22
C LEU A 93 11.69 -5.64 -0.22
N LEU A 94 11.90 -4.76 -1.21
CA LEU A 94 10.87 -3.86 -1.72
C LEU A 94 9.72 -4.60 -2.39
N SER A 95 10.02 -5.61 -3.23
CA SER A 95 8.98 -6.43 -3.87
C SER A 95 8.15 -7.19 -2.84
N ALA A 96 8.79 -7.78 -1.81
CA ALA A 96 8.07 -8.50 -0.75
C ALA A 96 7.21 -7.56 0.10
N PHE A 97 7.71 -6.35 0.39
CA PHE A 97 6.94 -5.30 1.05
C PHE A 97 5.70 -4.92 0.22
N CYS A 98 5.87 -4.60 -1.06
CA CYS A 98 4.78 -4.16 -1.94
C CYS A 98 3.73 -5.26 -2.14
N TYR A 99 4.16 -6.51 -2.34
CA TYR A 99 3.27 -7.66 -2.46
C TYR A 99 2.37 -7.83 -1.23
N GLN A 100 2.96 -7.76 -0.03
CA GLN A 100 2.20 -7.87 1.20
C GLN A 100 1.31 -6.64 1.43
N ARG A 101 1.80 -5.45 1.10
CA ARG A 101 1.08 -4.19 1.31
C ARG A 101 -0.11 -4.03 0.35
N GLU A 102 -0.05 -4.61 -0.86
CA GLU A 102 -1.19 -4.67 -1.78
C GLU A 102 -2.40 -5.36 -1.13
N GLN A 103 -2.16 -6.50 -0.48
CA GLN A 103 -3.20 -7.29 0.21
C GLN A 103 -3.79 -6.50 1.38
N GLU A 104 -2.93 -5.87 2.18
CA GLU A 104 -3.35 -5.08 3.35
C GLU A 104 -4.15 -3.83 2.96
N ILE A 105 -3.77 -3.13 1.89
CA ILE A 105 -4.54 -1.99 1.38
C ILE A 105 -5.90 -2.47 0.86
N THR A 106 -5.94 -3.63 0.20
CA THR A 106 -7.20 -4.22 -0.27
C THR A 106 -8.14 -4.52 0.91
N ASP A 107 -7.63 -5.15 1.96
CA ASP A 107 -8.41 -5.43 3.19
C ASP A 107 -8.86 -4.13 3.87
N THR A 108 -7.97 -3.13 3.92
CA THR A 108 -8.26 -1.82 4.50
C THR A 108 -9.36 -1.09 3.73
N LEU A 109 -9.33 -1.13 2.39
CA LEU A 109 -10.38 -0.53 1.55
C LEU A 109 -11.75 -1.18 1.81
N ILE A 110 -11.80 -2.49 2.00
CA ILE A 110 -13.03 -3.21 2.33
C ILE A 110 -13.60 -2.68 3.66
N GLU A 111 -12.78 -2.58 4.71
CA GLU A 111 -13.17 -2.06 6.03
C GLU A 111 -13.68 -0.60 5.97
N LEU A 112 -12.97 0.26 5.24
CA LEU A 112 -13.36 1.66 5.06
C LEU A 112 -14.72 1.78 4.35
N LEU A 113 -14.94 1.00 3.29
CA LEU A 113 -16.20 1.00 2.53
C LEU A 113 -17.36 0.48 3.37
N ILE A 114 -17.17 -0.63 4.10
CA ILE A 114 -18.17 -1.16 5.03
C ILE A 114 -18.58 -0.08 6.04
N THR A 115 -17.60 0.61 6.63
CA THR A 115 -17.85 1.67 7.61
C THR A 115 -18.62 2.85 7.00
N LEU A 116 -18.26 3.27 5.79
CA LEU A 116 -18.95 4.37 5.09
C LEU A 116 -20.41 4.01 4.76
N ILE A 117 -20.65 2.80 4.25
CA ILE A 117 -22.00 2.31 3.93
C ILE A 117 -22.87 2.31 5.20
N HIS A 118 -22.36 1.81 6.33
CA HIS A 118 -23.08 1.84 7.60
C HIS A 118 -23.40 3.28 8.06
N LYS A 119 -22.45 4.21 7.93
CA LYS A 119 -22.68 5.63 8.28
C LYS A 119 -23.80 6.25 7.42
N ILE A 120 -23.79 5.97 6.12
CA ILE A 120 -24.83 6.45 5.18
C ILE A 120 -26.19 5.86 5.57
N GLY A 121 -26.27 4.55 5.80
CA GLY A 121 -27.50 3.87 6.20
C GLY A 121 -28.06 4.42 7.52
N ALA A 122 -27.21 4.61 8.53
CA ALA A 122 -27.62 5.19 9.81
C ALA A 122 -28.13 6.64 9.66
N ARG A 123 -27.49 7.45 8.79
CA ARG A 123 -27.95 8.81 8.51
C ARG A 123 -29.31 8.82 7.80
N ALA A 124 -29.48 7.96 6.79
CA ALA A 124 -30.74 7.84 6.06
C ALA A 124 -31.89 7.44 7.00
N LYS A 125 -31.69 6.44 7.86
CA LYS A 125 -32.69 6.00 8.84
C LYS A 125 -33.12 7.13 9.78
N ARG A 126 -32.17 7.88 10.35
CA ARG A 126 -32.47 9.03 11.22
C ARG A 126 -33.24 10.14 10.51
N ILE A 127 -32.98 10.36 9.22
CA ILE A 127 -33.72 11.35 8.43
C ILE A 127 -35.18 10.90 8.29
N VAL A 128 -35.42 9.63 7.93
CA VAL A 128 -36.79 9.11 7.82
C VAL A 128 -37.54 9.20 9.15
N GLU A 129 -36.93 8.77 10.25
CA GLU A 129 -37.51 8.85 11.60
C GLU A 129 -37.81 10.29 12.06
N LYS A 130 -37.14 11.30 11.49
CA LYS A 130 -37.36 12.72 11.84
C LYS A 130 -38.55 13.33 11.07
N TYR A 131 -38.89 12.79 9.91
CA TYR A 131 -39.90 13.37 9.00
C TYR A 131 -41.14 12.46 8.81
N CYS A 132 -41.22 11.36 9.57
CA CYS A 132 -42.42 10.51 9.74
C CYS A 132 -42.93 10.62 11.16
#